data_AF-A0A927HEV6-F1
#
_entry.id   AF-A0A927HEV6-F1
#
_cell.length_a   1.000
_cell.length_b   1.000
_cell.length_c   1.000
_cell.angle_alpha   90.00
_cell.angle_beta   90.00
_cell.angle_gamma   90.00
#
_symmetry.space_group_name_H-M   'P 1'
#
loop_
_entity.id
_entity.type
_entity.pdbx_description
1 polymer ?
#
loop_
_entity_poly.entity_id
_entity_poly.type
_entity_poly.pdbx_seq_one_letter_code
_entity_poly.pdbx_strand_id
1 'polypeptide(L)'
;MLTSFLTGIATPPRGLTPSRARMYLIVKFGSLIGAPAHWLWAGFFWYLDIPFLVIWNLLSGVVFTAVFLSIHRPAAMRPSIIIALLEIPAHAVLATLYLGIAPAFWLFAIPPAMLSLGIDFWPRRARAVIATVLTLVLAICLTYVAYAGPVADIPQGWIAFFAAINGLGATGQLVVTFGVFDQAVERTEARLKREYDRAEGLLKNILPDPIALRLKDGETVIADEHKEVSVVFADIVDFTSASARLSPRELVETLNTVFSEFDALALAHGAEKIKTIGDAYMVVIGVPQAHETHAEAAVALAVAMHRTATALDHRVHFPVRLRIGINSGPVVAGVIGTHKFAYDLWGDAVNVASRMESHGDANKVMVSDSTRALLGGHYALRDEGLRDLKGKGPTQFWSLKPQTADVKGATC
;
A
#
# COMPACT_ATOMS: atom_id res chain seq x y z
N MET A 1 4.21 9.71 35.04
CA MET A 1 2.79 10.01 35.37
C MET A 1 2.17 11.05 34.44
N LEU A 2 2.81 12.20 34.19
CA LEU A 2 2.27 13.25 33.30
C LEU A 2 2.01 12.77 31.85
N THR A 3 2.94 11.99 31.28
CA THR A 3 2.81 11.41 29.94
C THR A 3 1.67 10.39 29.85
N SER A 4 1.49 9.56 30.89
CA SER A 4 0.40 8.58 30.99
C SER A 4 -0.98 9.25 31.12
N PHE A 5 -1.06 10.32 31.91
CA PHE A 5 -2.25 11.15 32.08
C PHE A 5 -2.65 11.85 30.77
N LEU A 6 -1.68 12.44 30.07
CA LEU A 6 -1.90 13.08 28.76
C LEU A 6 -2.32 12.06 27.69
N THR A 7 -1.73 10.85 27.67
CA THR A 7 -2.16 9.78 26.76
C THR A 7 -3.57 9.26 27.05
N GLY A 8 -4.01 9.22 28.31
CA GLY A 8 -5.37 8.82 28.69
C GLY A 8 -6.44 9.83 28.25
N ILE A 9 -6.11 11.12 28.27
CA ILE A 9 -7.02 12.20 27.81
C ILE A 9 -7.09 12.24 26.28
N ALA A 10 -5.98 11.94 25.60
CA ALA A 10 -5.78 12.08 24.15
C ALA A 10 -6.20 10.87 23.30
N THR A 11 -6.98 9.92 23.83
CA THR A 11 -7.48 8.79 23.03
C THR A 11 -8.91 9.03 22.55
N PRO A 12 -9.16 9.01 21.23
CA PRO A 12 -10.51 9.05 20.68
C PRO A 12 -11.23 7.72 20.93
N PRO A 13 -12.58 7.74 21.09
CA PRO A 13 -13.39 6.53 21.10
C PRO A 13 -13.10 5.63 19.89
N ARG A 14 -13.16 4.31 20.11
CA ARG A 14 -13.00 3.32 19.03
C ARG A 14 -14.14 3.45 18.00
N GLY A 15 -13.86 3.14 16.74
CA GLY A 15 -14.85 3.16 15.65
C GLY A 15 -15.13 4.53 15.05
N LEU A 16 -14.41 5.59 15.45
CA LEU A 16 -14.52 6.90 14.81
C LEU A 16 -13.78 6.91 13.46
N THR A 17 -14.35 7.66 12.50
CA THR A 17 -13.62 8.02 11.28
C THR A 17 -12.38 8.86 11.65
N PRO A 18 -11.31 8.85 10.85
CA PRO A 18 -10.14 9.68 11.11
C PRO A 18 -10.46 11.16 11.30
N SER A 19 -11.43 11.70 10.54
CA SER A 19 -11.87 13.10 10.69
C SER A 19 -12.56 13.37 12.02
N ARG A 20 -13.41 12.45 12.48
CA ARG A 20 -14.08 12.57 13.78
C ARG A 20 -13.11 12.43 14.94
N ALA A 21 -12.14 11.52 14.82
CA ALA A 21 -11.08 11.37 15.81
C ALA A 21 -10.26 12.67 15.96
N ARG A 22 -9.90 13.33 14.85
CA ARG A 22 -9.21 14.63 14.89
C ARG A 22 -10.05 15.70 15.58
N MET A 23 -11.31 15.86 15.18
CA MET A 23 -12.19 16.89 15.74
C MET A 23 -12.45 16.66 17.23
N TYR A 24 -12.60 15.39 17.64
CA TYR A 24 -12.67 15.01 19.03
C TYR A 24 -11.43 15.48 19.81
N LEU A 25 -10.22 15.22 19.29
CA LEU A 25 -8.98 15.60 19.97
C LEU A 25 -8.87 17.12 20.09
N ILE A 26 -9.09 17.85 19.00
CA ILE A 26 -9.01 19.31 18.97
C ILE A 26 -9.98 19.92 19.97
N VAL A 27 -11.25 19.51 19.96
CA VAL A 27 -12.25 20.07 20.90
C VAL A 27 -11.97 19.63 22.33
N LYS A 28 -11.56 18.38 22.57
CA LYS A 28 -11.26 17.90 23.93
C LYS A 28 -10.04 18.60 24.54
N PHE A 29 -8.97 18.78 23.78
CA PHE A 29 -7.82 19.57 24.21
C PHE A 29 -8.19 21.05 24.37
N GLY A 30 -8.95 21.60 23.42
CA GLY A 30 -9.47 22.96 23.49
C GLY A 30 -10.27 23.20 24.77
N SER A 31 -11.17 22.29 25.15
CA SER A 31 -11.97 22.42 26.38
C SER A 31 -11.17 22.19 27.65
N LEU A 32 -10.14 21.33 27.62
CA LEU A 32 -9.23 21.13 28.76
C LEU A 32 -8.48 22.42 29.12
N ILE A 33 -8.08 23.19 28.11
CA ILE A 33 -7.37 24.47 28.28
C ILE A 33 -8.37 25.61 28.50
N GLY A 34 -9.46 25.63 27.73
CA GLY A 34 -10.46 26.69 27.71
C GLY A 34 -11.22 26.83 29.02
N ALA A 35 -11.61 25.73 29.68
CA ALA A 35 -12.32 25.81 30.96
C ALA A 35 -11.51 26.55 32.04
N PRO A 36 -10.27 26.15 32.38
CA PRO A 36 -9.41 26.91 33.28
C PRO A 36 -9.17 28.36 32.85
N ALA A 37 -9.00 28.61 31.54
CA ALA A 37 -8.78 29.96 31.03
C ALA A 37 -9.97 30.88 31.32
N HIS A 38 -11.22 30.42 31.12
CA HIS A 38 -12.40 31.20 31.45
C HIS A 38 -12.55 31.50 32.94
N TRP A 39 -12.21 30.55 33.81
CA TRP A 39 -12.19 30.81 35.27
C TRP A 39 -11.15 31.88 35.63
N LEU A 40 -9.98 31.86 34.98
CA LEU A 40 -8.94 32.87 35.16
C LEU A 40 -9.38 34.24 34.63
N TRP A 41 -9.99 34.31 33.45
CA TRP A 41 -10.54 35.54 32.87
C TRP A 41 -11.60 36.17 33.76
N ALA A 42 -12.50 35.37 34.35
CA ALA A 42 -13.49 35.86 35.29
C ALA A 42 -12.84 36.59 36.48
N GLY A 43 -11.71 36.07 37.00
CA GLY A 43 -10.95 36.73 38.06
C GLY A 43 -10.37 38.08 37.64
N PHE A 44 -9.80 38.17 36.44
CA PHE A 44 -9.29 39.45 35.91
C PHE A 44 -10.39 40.47 35.69
N PHE A 45 -11.54 40.06 35.15
CA PHE A 45 -12.67 40.97 34.94
C PHE A 45 -13.36 41.39 36.23
N TRP A 46 -13.30 40.56 37.27
CA TRP A 46 -13.76 40.94 38.59
C TRP A 46 -12.85 42.01 39.19
N TYR A 47 -11.53 41.88 39.04
CA TYR A 47 -10.57 42.90 39.47
C TYR A 47 -10.73 44.22 38.71
N LEU A 48 -11.10 44.17 37.43
CA LEU A 48 -11.32 45.35 36.57
C LEU A 48 -12.73 45.95 36.69
N ASP A 49 -13.57 45.45 37.59
CA ASP A 49 -14.95 45.88 37.80
C ASP A 49 -15.83 45.81 36.54
N ILE A 50 -15.71 44.71 35.77
CA ILE A 50 -16.50 44.46 34.55
C ILE A 50 -17.47 43.28 34.79
N PRO A 51 -18.56 43.47 35.55
CA PRO A 51 -19.40 42.38 36.05
C PRO A 51 -20.05 41.55 34.94
N PHE A 52 -20.35 42.16 33.80
CA PHE A 52 -20.91 41.46 32.65
C PHE A 52 -19.96 40.37 32.12
N LEU A 53 -18.67 40.70 31.95
CA LEU A 53 -17.67 39.76 31.46
C LEU A 53 -17.32 38.69 32.50
N VAL A 54 -17.46 38.99 33.80
CA VAL A 54 -17.34 38.00 34.88
C VAL A 54 -18.41 36.93 34.70
N ILE A 55 -19.68 37.31 34.67
CA ILE A 55 -20.81 36.36 34.56
C ILE A 55 -20.67 35.53 33.29
N TRP A 56 -20.37 36.17 32.16
CA TRP A 56 -20.20 35.48 30.90
C TRP A 56 -19.06 34.44 30.94
N ASN A 57 -17.91 34.78 31.54
CA ASN A 57 -16.79 33.83 31.67
C ASN A 57 -17.09 32.68 32.63
N LEU A 58 -17.81 32.91 33.72
CA LEU A 58 -18.25 31.82 34.60
C LEU A 58 -19.16 30.84 33.86
N LEU A 59 -20.09 31.35 33.03
CA LEU A 59 -20.96 30.53 32.18
C LEU A 59 -20.16 29.74 31.14
N SER A 60 -19.24 30.40 30.42
CA SER A 60 -18.33 29.75 29.47
C SER A 60 -17.50 28.65 30.14
N GLY A 61 -16.96 28.90 31.33
CA GLY A 61 -16.19 27.92 32.11
C GLY A 61 -17.00 26.65 32.42
N VAL A 62 -18.28 26.81 32.80
CA VAL A 62 -19.21 25.68 32.99
C VAL A 62 -19.45 24.93 31.68
N VAL A 63 -19.69 25.64 30.59
CA VAL A 63 -19.94 25.05 29.25
C VAL A 63 -18.73 24.22 28.79
N PHE A 64 -17.51 24.76 28.83
CA PHE A 64 -16.31 24.02 28.43
C PHE A 64 -16.03 22.82 29.33
N THR A 65 -16.30 22.95 30.63
CA THR A 65 -16.19 21.82 31.57
C THR A 65 -17.18 20.71 31.17
N ALA A 66 -18.43 21.06 30.87
CA ALA A 66 -19.44 20.10 30.41
C ALA A 66 -19.06 19.45 29.07
N VAL A 67 -18.55 20.23 28.11
CA VAL A 67 -18.04 19.72 26.82
C VAL A 67 -16.90 18.73 27.06
N PHE A 68 -15.89 19.08 27.86
CA PHE A 68 -14.75 18.21 28.17
C PHE A 68 -15.20 16.87 28.79
N LEU A 69 -16.14 16.92 29.74
CA LEU A 69 -16.66 15.75 30.44
C LEU A 69 -17.65 14.92 29.61
N SER A 70 -18.21 15.46 28.53
CA SER A 70 -19.26 14.78 27.75
C SER A 70 -18.79 14.27 26.39
N ILE A 71 -17.80 14.91 25.77
CA ILE A 71 -17.38 14.65 24.38
C ILE A 71 -16.94 13.21 24.10
N HIS A 72 -16.50 12.47 25.12
CA HIS A 72 -16.15 11.05 25.01
C HIS A 72 -17.36 10.13 24.74
N ARG A 73 -18.59 10.59 25.03
CA ARG A 73 -19.81 9.83 24.75
C ARG A 73 -20.19 10.02 23.28
N PRO A 74 -20.38 8.94 22.49
CA PRO A 74 -20.69 9.06 21.06
C PRO A 74 -21.91 9.94 20.75
N ALA A 75 -22.95 9.88 21.59
CA ALA A 75 -24.15 10.70 21.46
C ALA A 75 -23.90 12.19 21.72
N ALA A 76 -22.93 12.52 22.59
CA ALA A 76 -22.63 13.90 22.98
C ALA A 76 -21.52 14.54 22.14
N MET A 77 -20.78 13.78 21.32
CA MET A 77 -19.65 14.29 20.55
C MET A 77 -20.06 15.38 19.55
N ARG A 78 -21.11 15.14 18.75
CA ARG A 78 -21.62 16.13 17.79
C ARG A 78 -22.08 17.43 18.47
N PRO A 79 -22.98 17.40 19.48
CA PRO A 79 -23.40 18.64 20.14
C PRO A 79 -22.23 19.33 20.84
N SER A 80 -21.28 18.59 21.43
CA SER A 80 -20.06 19.17 22.02
C SER A 80 -19.24 19.99 21.03
N ILE A 81 -19.04 19.46 19.81
CA ILE A 81 -18.30 20.15 18.75
C ILE A 81 -19.06 21.40 18.28
N ILE A 82 -20.38 21.33 18.14
CA ILE A 82 -21.22 22.46 17.75
C ILE A 82 -21.21 23.55 18.83
N ILE A 83 -21.33 23.17 20.10
CA ILE A 83 -21.28 24.10 21.23
C ILE A 83 -19.92 24.83 21.23
N ALA A 84 -18.80 24.10 21.11
CA ALA A 84 -17.49 24.72 21.06
C ALA A 84 -17.32 25.67 19.84
N LEU A 85 -17.88 25.32 18.68
CA LEU A 85 -17.84 26.17 17.49
C LEU A 85 -18.68 27.45 17.62
N LEU A 86 -19.73 27.45 18.43
CA LEU A 86 -20.60 28.60 18.62
C LEU A 86 -20.13 29.48 19.77
N GLU A 87 -19.73 28.87 20.87
CA GLU A 87 -19.35 29.55 22.10
C GLU A 87 -18.06 30.37 21.89
N ILE A 88 -16.99 29.77 21.33
CA ILE A 88 -15.70 30.46 21.15
C ILE A 88 -15.84 31.77 20.36
N PRO A 89 -16.44 31.78 19.14
CA PRO A 89 -16.56 33.03 18.38
C PRO A 89 -17.56 33.99 19.03
N ALA A 90 -18.62 33.52 19.70
CA ALA A 90 -19.53 34.39 20.43
C ALA A 90 -18.82 35.11 21.56
N HIS A 91 -18.00 34.39 22.33
CA HIS A 91 -17.18 34.94 23.40
C HIS A 91 -16.15 35.95 22.85
N ALA A 92 -15.43 35.59 21.78
CA ALA A 92 -14.45 36.46 21.13
C ALA A 92 -15.08 37.77 20.65
N VAL A 93 -16.25 37.70 20.01
CA VAL A 93 -17.00 38.87 19.54
C VAL A 93 -17.44 39.73 20.72
N LEU A 94 -18.04 39.14 21.76
CA LEU A 94 -18.56 39.85 22.91
C LEU A 94 -17.46 40.55 23.72
N ALA A 95 -16.33 39.87 23.96
CA ALA A 95 -15.18 40.48 24.62
C ALA A 95 -14.57 41.62 23.78
N THR A 96 -14.56 41.49 22.45
CA THR A 96 -14.08 42.54 21.54
C THR A 96 -15.00 43.75 21.52
N LEU A 97 -16.33 43.55 21.56
CA LEU A 97 -17.30 44.63 21.69
C LEU A 97 -17.10 45.40 23.00
N TYR A 98 -16.85 44.70 24.10
CA TYR A 98 -16.70 45.32 25.42
C TYR A 98 -15.36 46.02 25.61
N LEU A 99 -14.25 45.38 25.22
CA LEU A 99 -12.89 45.82 25.57
C LEU A 99 -12.12 46.42 24.39
N GLY A 100 -12.71 46.40 23.20
CA GLY A 100 -12.11 46.94 21.99
C GLY A 100 -11.23 45.93 21.24
N ILE A 101 -10.61 46.41 20.16
CA ILE A 101 -9.76 45.60 19.27
C ILE A 101 -8.39 45.34 19.90
N ALA A 102 -7.85 46.30 20.65
CA ALA A 102 -6.47 46.29 21.12
C ALA A 102 -6.11 45.11 22.05
N PRO A 103 -6.97 44.65 22.98
CA PRO A 103 -6.72 43.46 23.79
C PRO A 103 -6.71 42.12 23.02
N ALA A 104 -7.00 42.14 21.71
CA ALA A 104 -6.87 41.00 20.79
C ALA A 104 -7.76 39.77 21.05
N PHE A 105 -8.88 39.90 21.78
CA PHE A 105 -9.84 38.80 21.98
C PHE A 105 -10.44 38.26 20.67
N TRP A 106 -10.55 39.12 19.65
CA TRP A 106 -11.06 38.77 18.32
C TRP A 106 -10.25 37.67 17.62
N LEU A 107 -8.99 37.44 17.99
CA LEU A 107 -8.14 36.39 17.41
C LEU A 107 -8.73 34.98 17.61
N PHE A 108 -9.46 34.76 18.71
CA PHE A 108 -10.08 33.46 19.00
C PHE A 108 -11.26 33.12 18.09
N ALA A 109 -11.78 34.07 17.30
CA ALA A 109 -12.81 33.78 16.30
C ALA A 109 -12.25 33.09 15.04
N ILE A 110 -10.94 33.16 14.79
CA ILE A 110 -10.30 32.58 13.59
C ILE A 110 -10.27 31.04 13.63
N PRO A 111 -9.81 30.37 14.70
CA PRO A 111 -9.73 28.91 14.71
C PRO A 111 -11.09 28.21 14.48
N PRO A 112 -12.23 28.63 15.06
CA PRO A 112 -13.54 28.05 14.75
C PRO A 112 -13.92 28.13 13.27
N ALA A 113 -13.63 29.27 12.61
CA ALA A 113 -13.89 29.43 11.17
C ALA A 113 -13.05 28.42 10.36
N MET A 114 -11.76 28.27 10.68
CA MET A 114 -10.89 27.27 10.05
C MET A 114 -11.34 25.83 10.33
N LEU A 115 -11.67 25.52 11.59
CA LEU A 115 -12.08 24.18 12.03
C LEU A 115 -13.37 23.73 11.38
N SER A 116 -14.30 24.64 11.09
CA SER A 116 -15.56 24.33 10.41
C SER A 116 -15.36 23.62 9.06
N LEU A 117 -14.25 23.90 8.35
CA LEU A 117 -13.89 23.25 7.09
C LEU A 117 -13.51 21.77 7.27
N GLY A 118 -12.97 21.41 8.44
CA GLY A 118 -12.52 20.06 8.78
C GLY A 118 -13.60 19.14 9.36
N ILE A 119 -14.79 19.65 9.67
CA ILE A 119 -15.88 18.90 10.29
C ILE A 119 -16.58 18.05 9.23
N ASP A 120 -16.61 16.73 9.41
CA ASP A 120 -17.16 15.81 8.41
C ASP A 120 -18.68 15.56 8.53
N PHE A 121 -19.34 16.16 9.53
CA PHE A 121 -20.79 16.01 9.72
C PHE A 121 -21.61 16.77 8.66
N TRP A 122 -21.03 17.80 8.07
CA TRP A 122 -21.70 18.67 7.10
C TRP A 122 -21.13 18.49 5.69
N PRO A 123 -21.96 18.66 4.65
CA PRO A 123 -21.49 18.63 3.27
C PRO A 123 -20.52 19.78 3.01
N ARG A 124 -19.62 19.60 2.02
CA ARG A 124 -18.52 20.54 1.73
C ARG A 124 -18.99 22.00 1.62
N ARG A 125 -20.12 22.23 0.93
CA ARG A 125 -20.71 23.56 0.74
C ARG A 125 -21.16 24.20 2.06
N ALA A 126 -21.82 23.44 2.94
CA ALA A 126 -22.29 23.97 4.22
C ALA A 126 -21.13 24.40 5.12
N ARG A 127 -20.03 23.64 5.12
CA ARG A 127 -18.81 23.99 5.87
C ARG A 127 -18.21 25.30 5.40
N ALA A 128 -18.11 25.49 4.08
CA ALA A 128 -17.63 26.73 3.49
C ALA A 128 -18.55 27.91 3.86
N VAL A 129 -19.87 27.72 3.82
CA VAL A 129 -20.83 28.75 4.25
C VAL A 129 -20.64 29.11 5.73
N ILE A 130 -20.50 28.13 6.62
CA ILE A 130 -20.26 28.38 8.05
C ILE A 130 -18.95 29.17 8.26
N ALA A 131 -17.86 28.75 7.62
CA ALA A 131 -16.57 29.47 7.69
C ALA A 131 -16.70 30.92 7.23
N THR A 132 -17.38 31.14 6.10
CA THR A 132 -17.63 32.48 5.55
C THR A 132 -18.49 33.31 6.50
N VAL A 133 -19.57 32.77 7.05
CA VAL A 133 -20.44 33.48 7.99
C VAL A 133 -19.67 33.88 9.24
N LEU A 134 -18.90 32.98 9.85
CA LEU A 134 -18.08 33.29 11.02
C LEU A 134 -17.06 34.40 10.72
N THR A 135 -16.46 34.37 9.54
CA THR A 135 -15.50 35.40 9.09
C THR A 135 -16.18 36.75 8.86
N LEU A 136 -17.39 36.76 8.27
CA LEU A 136 -18.17 37.98 8.06
C LEU A 136 -18.63 38.59 9.40
N VAL A 137 -19.09 37.77 10.34
CA VAL A 137 -19.47 38.22 11.69
C VAL A 137 -18.27 38.88 12.39
N LEU A 138 -17.09 38.27 12.29
CA LEU A 138 -15.86 38.86 12.82
C LEU A 138 -15.54 40.21 12.16
N ALA A 139 -15.61 40.29 10.82
CA ALA A 139 -15.34 41.51 10.08
C ALA A 139 -16.32 42.65 10.44
N ILE A 140 -17.60 42.33 10.58
CA ILE A 140 -18.64 43.29 10.99
C ILE A 140 -18.36 43.78 12.41
N CYS A 141 -18.05 42.87 13.35
CA CYS A 141 -17.71 43.22 14.73
C CYS A 141 -16.51 44.19 14.78
N LEU A 142 -15.41 43.85 14.10
CA LEU A 142 -14.21 44.70 14.06
C LEU A 142 -14.49 46.07 13.46
N THR A 143 -15.28 46.13 12.39
CA THR A 143 -15.67 47.40 11.76
C THR A 143 -16.51 48.26 12.70
N TYR A 144 -17.49 47.64 13.38
CA TYR A 144 -18.33 48.32 14.35
C TYR A 144 -17.51 48.88 15.52
N VAL A 145 -16.65 48.08 16.13
CA VAL A 145 -15.82 48.51 17.26
C VAL A 145 -14.81 49.59 16.86
N ALA A 146 -14.26 49.52 15.64
CA ALA A 146 -13.37 50.57 15.12
C ALA A 146 -14.07 51.93 14.99
N TYR A 147 -15.38 51.93 14.72
CA TYR A 147 -16.17 53.15 14.61
C TYR A 147 -16.74 53.62 15.96
N ALA A 148 -17.31 52.69 16.74
CA ALA A 148 -18.06 53.00 17.96
C ALA A 148 -17.18 53.07 19.23
N GLY A 149 -15.98 52.48 19.20
CA GLY A 149 -15.14 52.33 20.39
C GLY A 149 -15.57 51.16 21.31
N PRO A 150 -14.79 50.88 22.35
CA PRO A 150 -15.13 49.88 23.36
C PRO A 150 -16.25 50.37 24.31
N VAL A 151 -16.98 49.43 24.92
CA VAL A 151 -17.99 49.74 25.96
C VAL A 151 -17.33 50.07 27.30
N ALA A 152 -16.21 49.42 27.63
CA ALA A 152 -15.49 49.58 28.88
C ALA A 152 -14.04 50.02 28.62
N ASP A 153 -13.63 51.09 29.28
CA ASP A 153 -12.25 51.54 29.28
C ASP A 153 -11.43 50.80 30.35
N ILE A 154 -10.30 50.24 29.94
CA ILE A 154 -9.37 49.54 30.84
C ILE A 154 -7.97 50.17 30.76
N PRO A 155 -7.16 50.10 31.83
CA PRO A 155 -5.83 50.70 31.82
C PRO A 155 -4.93 50.11 30.73
N GLN A 156 -4.05 50.95 30.16
CA GLN A 156 -3.17 50.55 29.05
C GLN A 156 -2.29 49.32 29.37
N GLY A 157 -1.84 49.17 30.61
CA GLY A 157 -1.09 47.99 31.05
C GLY A 157 -1.89 46.69 30.92
N TRP A 158 -3.20 46.72 31.19
CA TRP A 158 -4.10 45.58 31.02
C TRP A 158 -4.37 45.28 29.54
N ILE A 159 -4.52 46.31 28.70
CA ILE A 159 -4.64 46.13 27.25
C ILE A 159 -3.41 45.39 26.70
N ALA A 160 -2.21 45.84 27.06
CA ALA A 160 -0.96 45.21 26.63
C ALA A 160 -0.83 43.78 27.15
N PHE A 161 -1.18 43.55 28.42
CA PHE A 161 -1.19 42.21 29.03
C PHE A 161 -2.12 41.25 28.27
N PHE A 162 -3.39 41.63 28.06
CA PHE A 162 -4.36 40.81 27.32
C PHE A 162 -3.93 40.58 25.88
N ALA A 163 -3.45 41.59 25.18
CA ALA A 163 -2.97 41.45 23.81
C ALA A 163 -1.85 40.41 23.69
N ALA A 164 -0.88 40.43 24.61
CA ALA A 164 0.24 39.49 24.61
C ALA A 164 -0.20 38.04 24.85
N ILE A 165 -1.01 37.81 25.88
CA ILE A 165 -1.45 36.45 26.25
C ILE A 165 -2.48 35.88 25.25
N ASN A 166 -3.38 36.72 24.71
CA ASN A 166 -4.35 36.30 23.69
C ASN A 166 -3.65 36.01 22.36
N GLY A 167 -2.67 36.84 21.98
CA GLY A 167 -1.82 36.59 20.81
C GLY A 167 -1.07 35.27 20.91
N LEU A 168 -0.45 34.99 22.07
CA LEU A 168 0.24 33.73 22.34
C LEU A 168 -0.74 32.54 22.33
N GLY A 169 -1.89 32.68 22.99
CA GLY A 169 -2.92 31.64 23.07
C GLY A 169 -3.51 31.26 21.71
N ALA A 170 -3.91 32.27 20.91
CA ALA A 170 -4.45 32.06 19.58
C ALA A 170 -3.42 31.43 18.62
N THR A 171 -2.17 31.90 18.68
CA THR A 171 -1.07 31.33 17.88
C THR A 171 -0.79 29.88 18.28
N GLY A 172 -0.71 29.58 19.58
CA GLY A 172 -0.52 28.22 20.09
C GLY A 172 -1.65 27.28 19.67
N GLN A 173 -2.90 27.74 19.70
CA GLN A 173 -4.06 26.96 19.23
C GLN A 173 -3.96 26.64 17.74
N LEU A 174 -3.53 27.59 16.91
CA LEU A 174 -3.32 27.37 15.47
C LEU A 174 -2.20 26.37 15.21
N VAL A 175 -1.08 26.48 15.91
CA VAL A 175 0.04 25.52 15.81
C VAL A 175 -0.41 24.10 16.17
N VAL A 176 -1.13 23.92 17.28
CA VAL A 176 -1.65 22.60 17.69
C VAL A 176 -2.65 22.07 16.66
N THR A 177 -3.57 22.91 16.20
CA THR A 177 -4.57 22.52 15.19
C THR A 177 -3.88 22.07 13.90
N PHE A 178 -2.99 22.91 13.36
CA PHE A 178 -2.26 22.61 12.13
C PHE A 178 -1.43 21.34 12.28
N GLY A 179 -0.68 21.18 13.38
CA GLY A 179 0.10 19.97 13.63
C GLY A 179 -0.73 18.68 13.69
N VAL A 180 -1.95 18.74 14.25
CA VAL A 180 -2.88 17.59 14.24
C VAL A 180 -3.40 17.28 12.83
N PHE A 181 -3.64 18.30 12.00
CA PHE A 181 -4.02 18.09 10.60
C PHE A 181 -2.87 17.54 9.77
N ASP A 182 -1.68 18.12 9.90
CA ASP A 182 -0.46 17.73 9.19
C ASP A 182 -0.08 16.27 9.49
N GLN A 183 -0.02 15.90 10.78
CA GLN A 183 0.24 14.51 11.18
C GLN A 183 -0.81 13.53 10.61
N ALA A 184 -2.05 13.97 10.44
CA ALA A 184 -3.07 13.12 9.84
C ALA A 184 -2.92 12.98 8.32
N VAL A 185 -2.48 14.04 7.64
CA VAL A 185 -2.13 13.99 6.20
C VAL A 185 -0.97 13.01 6.00
N GLU A 186 0.13 13.16 6.74
CA GLU A 186 1.30 12.28 6.64
C GLU A 186 0.93 10.80 6.86
N ARG A 187 0.11 10.50 7.87
CA ARG A 187 -0.35 9.12 8.12
C ARG A 187 -1.19 8.56 6.99
N THR A 188 -2.04 9.39 6.38
CA THR A 188 -2.87 8.99 5.25
C THR A 188 -2.01 8.75 4.01
N GLU A 189 -1.05 9.63 3.72
CA GLU A 189 -0.11 9.47 2.61
C GLU A 189 0.76 8.23 2.79
N ALA A 190 1.32 8.01 3.98
CA ALA A 190 2.11 6.83 4.29
C ALA A 190 1.30 5.53 4.13
N ARG A 191 0.03 5.53 4.54
CA ARG A 191 -0.86 4.38 4.35
C ARG A 191 -1.16 4.16 2.87
N LEU A 192 -1.48 5.21 2.13
CA LEU A 192 -1.77 5.13 0.70
C LEU A 192 -0.54 4.60 -0.06
N LYS A 193 0.65 5.10 0.27
CA LYS A 193 1.91 4.60 -0.31
C LYS A 193 2.13 3.12 -0.03
N ARG A 194 1.91 2.65 1.20
CA ARG A 194 2.05 1.22 1.53
C ARG A 194 1.08 0.33 0.74
N GLU A 195 -0.18 0.76 0.63
CA GLU A 195 -1.17 0.02 -0.16
C GLU A 195 -0.83 0.03 -1.66
N TYR A 196 -0.34 1.17 -2.17
CA TYR A 196 0.15 1.28 -3.54
C TYR A 196 1.33 0.34 -3.81
N ASP A 197 2.38 0.42 -2.99
CA ASP A 197 3.59 -0.42 -3.13
C ASP A 197 3.23 -1.92 -3.02
N ARG A 198 2.27 -2.27 -2.14
CA ARG A 198 1.75 -3.64 -2.01
C ARG A 198 1.00 -4.09 -3.27
N ALA A 199 0.12 -3.26 -3.80
CA ALA A 199 -0.62 -3.56 -5.02
C ALA A 199 0.30 -3.70 -6.23
N GLU A 200 1.30 -2.83 -6.34
CA GLU A 200 2.31 -2.89 -7.40
C GLU A 200 3.16 -4.15 -7.29
N GLY A 201 3.64 -4.52 -6.10
CA GLY A 201 4.39 -5.75 -5.88
C GLY A 201 3.59 -7.00 -6.24
N LEU A 202 2.28 -7.04 -5.91
CA LEU A 202 1.42 -8.16 -6.30
C LEU A 202 1.24 -8.25 -7.82
N LEU A 203 1.13 -7.11 -8.53
CA LEU A 203 0.99 -7.11 -9.97
C LEU A 203 2.26 -7.67 -10.66
N LYS A 204 3.45 -7.25 -10.19
CA LYS A 204 4.73 -7.73 -10.71
C LYS A 204 4.98 -9.22 -10.46
N ASN A 205 4.34 -9.79 -9.44
CA ASN A 205 4.39 -11.24 -9.18
C ASN A 205 3.46 -12.06 -10.10
N ILE A 206 2.56 -11.42 -10.85
CA ILE A 206 1.58 -12.09 -11.73
C ILE A 206 1.93 -11.92 -13.20
N LEU A 207 2.48 -10.76 -13.57
CA LEU A 207 2.83 -10.43 -14.95
C LEU A 207 4.25 -9.89 -15.03
N PRO A 208 4.99 -10.19 -16.12
CA PRO A 208 6.28 -9.55 -16.37
C PRO A 208 6.15 -8.01 -16.44
N ASP A 209 7.17 -7.30 -15.96
CA ASP A 209 7.16 -5.83 -15.85
C ASP A 209 6.75 -5.10 -17.16
N PRO A 210 7.30 -5.44 -18.34
CA PRO A 210 6.92 -4.77 -19.59
C PRO A 210 5.44 -4.97 -19.96
N ILE A 211 4.89 -6.14 -19.61
CA ILE A 211 3.50 -6.52 -19.91
C ILE A 211 2.55 -5.80 -18.96
N ALA A 212 2.92 -5.70 -17.67
CA ALA A 212 2.15 -4.96 -16.67
C ALA A 212 2.03 -3.47 -17.01
N LEU A 213 3.08 -2.86 -17.56
CA LEU A 213 3.07 -1.47 -18.02
C LEU A 213 2.10 -1.25 -19.19
N ARG A 214 2.15 -2.11 -20.21
CA ARG A 214 1.25 -2.01 -21.37
C ARG A 214 -0.23 -2.09 -20.99
N LEU A 215 -0.59 -3.00 -20.07
CA LEU A 215 -1.96 -3.07 -19.54
C LEU A 215 -2.36 -1.82 -18.75
N LYS A 216 -1.42 -1.23 -17.97
CA LYS A 216 -1.65 0.03 -17.26
C LYS A 216 -1.87 1.20 -18.22
N ASP A 217 -1.19 1.21 -19.36
CA ASP A 217 -1.33 2.21 -20.41
C ASP A 217 -2.60 2.02 -21.27
N GLY A 218 -3.39 0.99 -20.97
CA GLY A 218 -4.70 0.76 -21.58
C GLY A 218 -4.68 -0.17 -22.79
N GLU A 219 -3.57 -0.84 -23.08
CA GLU A 219 -3.52 -1.88 -24.09
C GLU A 219 -4.37 -3.08 -23.66
N THR A 220 -5.29 -3.52 -24.51
CA THR A 220 -6.26 -4.57 -24.19
C THR A 220 -5.90 -5.93 -24.77
N VAL A 221 -5.10 -5.95 -25.84
CA VAL A 221 -4.67 -7.17 -26.53
C VAL A 221 -3.16 -7.14 -26.65
N ILE A 222 -2.48 -7.95 -25.84
CA ILE A 222 -1.03 -8.10 -25.86
C ILE A 222 -0.72 -9.46 -26.49
N ALA A 223 -0.07 -9.43 -27.65
CA ALA A 223 0.40 -10.61 -28.36
C ALA A 223 1.68 -10.26 -29.13
N ASP A 224 2.81 -10.76 -28.67
CA ASP A 224 4.14 -10.51 -29.21
C ASP A 224 4.70 -11.78 -29.84
N GLU A 225 5.24 -11.68 -31.06
CA GLU A 225 5.92 -12.78 -31.72
C GLU A 225 7.40 -12.82 -31.29
N HIS A 226 7.85 -13.97 -30.79
CA HIS A 226 9.24 -14.25 -30.46
C HIS A 226 9.76 -15.38 -31.35
N LYS A 227 10.73 -15.08 -32.22
CA LYS A 227 11.21 -16.03 -33.24
C LYS A 227 12.17 -17.08 -32.68
N GLU A 228 12.96 -16.71 -31.68
CA GLU A 228 14.04 -17.51 -31.14
C GLU A 228 13.91 -17.59 -29.62
N VAL A 229 13.28 -18.66 -29.16
CA VAL A 229 13.12 -18.97 -27.74
C VAL A 229 13.41 -20.44 -27.50
N SER A 230 13.73 -20.79 -26.25
CA SER A 230 13.76 -22.19 -25.79
C SER A 230 12.72 -22.40 -24.70
N VAL A 231 11.81 -23.33 -24.93
CA VAL A 231 10.76 -23.72 -23.98
C VAL A 231 11.21 -24.98 -23.26
N VAL A 232 11.11 -24.97 -21.92
CA VAL A 232 11.43 -26.10 -21.06
C VAL A 232 10.17 -26.54 -20.32
N PHE A 233 9.87 -27.83 -20.41
CA PHE A 233 8.89 -28.51 -19.56
C PHE A 233 9.62 -29.47 -18.64
N ALA A 234 9.34 -29.39 -17.33
CA ALA A 234 9.86 -30.32 -16.34
C ALA A 234 8.69 -30.93 -15.55
N ASP A 235 8.55 -32.25 -15.57
CA ASP A 235 7.46 -32.99 -14.94
C ASP A 235 7.97 -33.96 -13.87
N ILE A 236 7.22 -34.10 -12.77
CA ILE A 236 7.58 -34.99 -11.67
C ILE A 236 7.12 -36.42 -11.98
N VAL A 237 8.08 -37.34 -12.10
CA VAL A 237 7.82 -38.75 -12.39
C VAL A 237 7.04 -39.41 -11.24
N ASP A 238 6.05 -40.24 -11.60
CA ASP A 238 5.19 -40.99 -10.68
C ASP A 238 4.37 -40.12 -9.70
N PHE A 239 4.24 -38.81 -9.95
CA PHE A 239 3.54 -37.89 -9.06
C PHE A 239 2.09 -38.28 -8.78
N THR A 240 1.35 -38.75 -9.78
CA THR A 240 -0.05 -39.18 -9.59
C THR A 240 -0.16 -40.28 -8.53
N SER A 241 0.78 -41.23 -8.54
CA SER A 241 0.83 -42.32 -7.56
C SER A 241 1.33 -41.85 -6.20
N ALA A 242 2.28 -40.91 -6.16
CA ALA A 242 2.78 -40.33 -4.92
C ALA A 242 1.72 -39.46 -4.22
N SER A 243 1.05 -38.59 -4.97
CA SER A 243 0.03 -37.66 -4.47
C SER A 243 -1.20 -38.35 -3.89
N ALA A 244 -1.59 -39.51 -4.42
CA ALA A 244 -2.66 -40.34 -3.87
C ALA A 244 -2.40 -40.83 -2.43
N ARG A 245 -1.13 -40.80 -1.97
CA ARG A 245 -0.72 -41.21 -0.63
C ARG A 245 -0.48 -40.04 0.33
N LEU A 246 -0.54 -38.81 -0.17
CA LEU A 246 -0.30 -37.60 0.62
C LEU A 246 -1.62 -36.96 1.04
N SER A 247 -1.63 -36.31 2.20
CA SER A 247 -2.71 -35.38 2.51
C SER A 247 -2.66 -34.16 1.56
N PRO A 248 -3.79 -33.46 1.35
CA PRO A 248 -3.81 -32.26 0.51
C PRO A 248 -2.81 -31.19 0.95
N ARG A 249 -2.53 -31.09 2.26
CA ARG A 249 -1.55 -30.14 2.80
C ARG A 249 -0.11 -30.54 2.43
N GLU A 250 0.27 -31.79 2.68
CA GLU A 250 1.63 -32.30 2.36
C GLU A 250 1.91 -32.24 0.85
N LEU A 251 0.87 -32.49 0.03
CA LEU A 251 0.96 -32.35 -1.42
C LEU A 251 1.31 -30.93 -1.84
N VAL A 252 0.58 -29.93 -1.31
CA VAL A 252 0.82 -28.52 -1.61
C VAL A 252 2.16 -28.06 -1.05
N GLU A 253 2.54 -28.47 0.17
CA GLU A 253 3.84 -28.15 0.77
C GLU A 253 5.00 -28.74 -0.06
N THR A 254 4.84 -29.96 -0.59
CA THR A 254 5.84 -30.59 -1.49
C THR A 254 5.98 -29.80 -2.79
N LEU A 255 4.86 -29.53 -3.48
CA LEU A 255 4.89 -28.76 -4.73
C LEU A 255 5.47 -27.37 -4.52
N ASN A 256 5.07 -26.69 -3.45
CA ASN A 256 5.58 -25.36 -3.13
C ASN A 256 7.09 -25.38 -2.87
N THR A 257 7.60 -26.39 -2.17
CA THR A 257 9.04 -26.54 -1.90
C THR A 257 9.82 -26.76 -3.20
N VAL A 258 9.36 -27.69 -4.05
CA VAL A 258 10.04 -28.01 -5.33
C VAL A 258 9.99 -26.81 -6.27
N PHE A 259 8.81 -26.24 -6.51
CA PHE A 259 8.65 -25.15 -7.47
C PHE A 259 9.25 -23.84 -7.00
N SER A 260 9.36 -23.56 -5.70
CA SER A 260 10.08 -22.37 -5.22
C SER A 260 11.58 -22.44 -5.52
N GLU A 261 12.18 -23.63 -5.43
CA GLU A 261 13.59 -23.84 -5.79
C GLU A 261 13.77 -23.73 -7.31
N PHE A 262 12.82 -24.22 -8.09
CA PHE A 262 12.82 -24.04 -9.54
C PHE A 262 12.60 -22.60 -9.96
N ASP A 263 11.77 -21.82 -9.26
CA ASP A 263 11.60 -20.39 -9.47
C ASP A 263 12.93 -19.64 -9.25
N ALA A 264 13.68 -20.00 -8.20
CA ALA A 264 15.00 -19.44 -7.94
C ALA A 264 16.02 -19.79 -9.04
N LEU A 265 16.01 -21.03 -9.52
CA LEU A 265 16.86 -21.45 -10.65
C LEU A 265 16.47 -20.75 -11.95
N ALA A 266 15.18 -20.64 -12.25
CA ALA A 266 14.68 -19.96 -13.44
C ALA A 266 15.19 -18.51 -13.46
N LEU A 267 15.03 -17.78 -12.35
CA LEU A 267 15.56 -16.42 -12.20
C LEU A 267 17.09 -16.36 -12.40
N ALA A 268 17.84 -17.29 -11.81
CA ALA A 268 19.30 -17.33 -11.93
C ALA A 268 19.80 -17.62 -13.35
N HIS A 269 18.98 -18.30 -14.17
CA HIS A 269 19.29 -18.64 -15.55
C HIS A 269 18.60 -17.70 -16.58
N GLY A 270 17.99 -16.60 -16.12
CA GLY A 270 17.29 -15.66 -17.01
C GLY A 270 16.07 -16.26 -17.71
N ALA A 271 15.45 -17.27 -17.10
CA ALA A 271 14.24 -17.91 -17.59
C ALA A 271 13.00 -17.28 -16.97
N GLU A 272 12.00 -17.02 -17.81
CA GLU A 272 10.68 -16.55 -17.39
C GLU A 272 9.79 -17.76 -17.06
N LYS A 273 9.22 -17.75 -15.85
CA LYS A 273 8.23 -18.74 -15.46
C LYS A 273 6.90 -18.43 -16.12
N ILE A 274 6.37 -19.37 -16.90
CA ILE A 274 5.06 -19.21 -17.52
C ILE A 274 3.96 -19.69 -16.59
N LYS A 275 4.01 -20.97 -16.19
CA LYS A 275 2.99 -21.58 -15.34
C LYS A 275 3.42 -22.93 -14.79
N THR A 276 2.68 -23.36 -13.77
CA THR A 276 2.63 -24.76 -13.33
C THR A 276 1.38 -25.42 -13.91
N ILE A 277 1.50 -26.65 -14.39
CA ILE A 277 0.39 -27.43 -14.95
C ILE A 277 0.31 -28.74 -14.17
N GLY A 278 -0.39 -28.71 -13.04
CA GLY A 278 -0.35 -29.82 -12.08
C GLY A 278 1.05 -29.97 -11.48
N ASP A 279 1.71 -31.06 -11.82
CA ASP A 279 3.07 -31.46 -11.47
C ASP A 279 4.14 -31.04 -12.48
N ALA A 280 3.73 -30.48 -13.61
CA ALA A 280 4.65 -29.94 -14.60
C ALA A 280 4.97 -28.45 -14.34
N TYR A 281 6.21 -28.08 -14.60
CA TYR A 281 6.78 -26.74 -14.50
C TYR A 281 7.21 -26.27 -15.89
N MET A 282 6.66 -25.14 -16.35
CA MET A 282 6.92 -24.59 -17.68
C MET A 282 7.63 -23.25 -17.59
N VAL A 283 8.79 -23.16 -18.23
CA VAL A 283 9.58 -21.94 -18.35
C VAL A 283 10.05 -21.72 -19.78
N VAL A 284 10.41 -20.47 -20.07
CA VAL A 284 10.94 -20.08 -21.37
C VAL A 284 12.15 -19.18 -21.19
N ILE A 285 13.06 -19.24 -22.15
CA ILE A 285 14.19 -18.32 -22.25
C ILE A 285 14.10 -17.60 -23.60
N GLY A 286 14.30 -16.29 -23.60
CA GLY A 286 14.10 -15.41 -24.78
C GLY A 286 12.78 -14.63 -24.77
N VAL A 287 12.05 -14.64 -23.66
CA VAL A 287 10.82 -13.88 -23.42
C VAL A 287 10.86 -13.29 -22.01
N PRO A 288 10.35 -12.06 -21.76
CA PRO A 288 9.87 -11.10 -22.77
C PRO A 288 11.01 -10.40 -23.52
N GLN A 289 12.25 -10.49 -23.04
CA GLN A 289 13.43 -10.01 -23.75
C GLN A 289 14.16 -11.16 -24.45
N ALA A 290 14.68 -10.90 -25.66
CA ALA A 290 15.49 -11.85 -26.40
C ALA A 290 16.76 -12.22 -25.64
N HIS A 291 17.23 -13.46 -25.81
CA HIS A 291 18.40 -13.99 -25.13
C HIS A 291 19.24 -14.79 -26.13
N GLU A 292 20.47 -14.35 -26.43
CA GLU A 292 21.29 -14.90 -27.52
C GLU A 292 21.59 -16.40 -27.33
N THR A 293 21.92 -16.82 -26.11
CA THR A 293 22.25 -18.22 -25.79
C THR A 293 21.09 -18.96 -25.13
N HIS A 294 19.85 -18.69 -25.57
CA HIS A 294 18.63 -19.21 -24.93
C HIS A 294 18.60 -20.75 -24.83
N ALA A 295 19.13 -21.47 -25.83
CA ALA A 295 19.19 -22.93 -25.82
C ALA A 295 20.19 -23.48 -24.80
N GLU A 296 21.36 -22.84 -24.66
CA GLU A 296 22.39 -23.24 -23.69
C GLU A 296 21.92 -22.97 -22.26
N ALA A 297 21.32 -21.81 -22.03
CA ALA A 297 20.72 -21.45 -20.74
C ALA A 297 19.61 -22.44 -20.35
N ALA A 298 18.81 -22.91 -21.33
CA ALA A 298 17.73 -23.89 -21.08
C ALA A 298 18.29 -25.25 -20.66
N VAL A 299 19.36 -25.71 -21.30
CA VAL A 299 20.05 -26.96 -20.92
C VAL A 299 20.72 -26.81 -19.55
N ALA A 300 21.38 -25.68 -19.29
CA ALA A 300 22.00 -25.40 -17.99
C ALA A 300 20.96 -25.42 -16.86
N LEU A 301 19.81 -24.77 -17.06
CA LEU A 301 18.68 -24.78 -16.13
C LEU A 301 18.16 -26.21 -15.89
N ALA A 302 17.97 -27.00 -16.95
CA ALA A 302 17.51 -28.39 -16.83
C ALA A 302 18.48 -29.26 -16.00
N VAL A 303 19.79 -29.09 -16.20
CA VAL A 303 20.81 -29.77 -15.39
C VAL A 303 20.74 -29.33 -13.92
N ALA A 304 20.58 -28.02 -13.67
CA ALA A 304 20.45 -27.49 -12.32
C ALA A 304 19.17 -27.99 -11.61
N MET A 305 18.05 -28.09 -12.34
CA MET A 305 16.79 -28.65 -11.84
C MET A 305 16.95 -30.11 -11.42
N HIS A 306 17.61 -30.95 -12.23
CA HIS A 306 17.88 -32.34 -11.84
C HIS A 306 18.73 -32.44 -10.56
N ARG A 307 19.83 -31.68 -10.49
CA ARG A 307 20.70 -31.66 -9.30
C ARG A 307 19.93 -31.23 -8.05
N THR A 308 19.09 -30.21 -8.19
CA THR A 308 18.30 -29.67 -7.08
C THR A 308 17.20 -30.63 -6.66
N ALA A 309 16.52 -31.28 -7.60
CA ALA A 309 15.51 -32.32 -7.32
C ALA A 309 16.10 -33.45 -6.47
N THR A 310 17.30 -33.95 -6.82
CA THR A 310 18.00 -34.97 -6.02
C THR A 310 18.37 -34.45 -4.62
N ALA A 311 18.77 -33.18 -4.49
CA ALA A 311 19.10 -32.59 -3.19
C ALA A 311 17.85 -32.36 -2.30
N LEU A 312 16.66 -32.28 -2.90
CA LEU A 312 15.40 -32.07 -2.19
C LEU A 312 14.79 -33.33 -1.61
N ASP A 313 15.26 -34.54 -1.98
CA ASP A 313 14.67 -35.82 -1.55
C ASP A 313 14.48 -35.94 -0.03
N HIS A 314 15.31 -35.30 0.79
CA HIS A 314 15.19 -35.30 2.25
C HIS A 314 14.29 -34.19 2.83
N ARG A 315 13.92 -33.21 2.01
CA ARG A 315 13.09 -32.05 2.39
C ARG A 315 11.63 -32.19 1.99
N VAL A 316 11.28 -33.23 1.23
CA VAL A 316 9.93 -33.47 0.73
C VAL A 316 9.42 -34.87 1.10
N HIS A 317 8.14 -35.13 0.83
CA HIS A 317 7.48 -36.35 1.27
C HIS A 317 7.68 -37.56 0.32
N PHE A 318 8.31 -37.38 -0.84
CA PHE A 318 8.66 -38.47 -1.76
C PHE A 318 9.85 -38.09 -2.67
N PRO A 319 10.62 -39.06 -3.18
CA PRO A 319 11.76 -38.78 -4.06
C PRO A 319 11.34 -38.04 -5.33
N VAL A 320 12.02 -36.95 -5.65
CA VAL A 320 11.69 -36.10 -6.81
C VAL A 320 12.58 -36.49 -7.98
N ARG A 321 11.99 -37.20 -8.94
CA ARG A 321 12.61 -37.51 -10.23
C ARG A 321 11.91 -36.70 -11.31
N LEU A 322 12.67 -36.19 -12.26
CA LEU A 322 12.13 -35.32 -13.31
C LEU A 322 12.20 -35.98 -14.68
N ARG A 323 11.22 -35.70 -15.53
CA ARG A 323 11.37 -35.75 -17.00
C ARG A 323 11.46 -34.32 -17.49
N ILE A 324 12.47 -34.00 -18.30
CA ILE A 324 12.62 -32.66 -18.83
C ILE A 324 12.64 -32.71 -20.36
N GLY A 325 11.85 -31.85 -21.00
CA GLY A 325 11.79 -31.69 -22.45
C GLY A 325 12.09 -30.26 -22.86
N ILE A 326 12.96 -30.09 -23.85
CA ILE A 326 13.37 -28.78 -24.36
C ILE A 326 13.19 -28.72 -25.88
N ASN A 327 12.48 -27.68 -26.34
CA ASN A 327 12.41 -27.36 -27.76
C ASN A 327 12.68 -25.87 -28.00
N SER A 328 13.33 -25.56 -29.12
CA SER A 328 13.60 -24.20 -29.55
C SER A 328 12.86 -23.88 -30.84
N GLY A 329 12.33 -22.66 -30.95
CA GLY A 329 11.60 -22.20 -32.13
C GLY A 329 10.64 -21.05 -31.81
N PRO A 330 9.86 -20.59 -32.80
CA PRO A 330 9.01 -19.42 -32.65
C PRO A 330 7.79 -19.67 -31.75
N VAL A 331 7.42 -18.65 -30.98
CA VAL A 331 6.22 -18.61 -30.14
C VAL A 331 5.53 -17.24 -30.23
N VAL A 332 4.25 -17.21 -29.91
CA VAL A 332 3.50 -16.00 -29.60
C VAL A 332 3.33 -15.95 -28.09
N ALA A 333 3.78 -14.87 -27.46
CA ALA A 333 3.60 -14.61 -26.04
C ALA A 333 2.52 -13.54 -25.84
N GLY A 334 1.65 -13.68 -24.86
CA GLY A 334 0.55 -12.73 -24.72
C GLY A 334 -0.29 -12.91 -23.47
N VAL A 335 -1.21 -11.98 -23.26
CA VAL A 335 -2.11 -11.98 -22.10
C VAL A 335 -3.51 -12.39 -22.55
N ILE A 336 -4.08 -13.40 -21.89
CA ILE A 336 -5.47 -13.82 -22.11
C ILE A 336 -6.33 -13.61 -20.85
N GLY A 337 -7.62 -13.35 -21.09
CA GLY A 337 -8.65 -13.24 -20.06
C GLY A 337 -9.08 -11.80 -19.79
N THR A 338 -10.36 -11.61 -19.44
CA THR A 338 -10.90 -10.35 -18.92
C THR A 338 -10.91 -10.32 -17.40
N HIS A 339 -10.82 -11.50 -16.77
CA HIS A 339 -10.65 -11.73 -15.35
C HIS A 339 -9.59 -12.82 -15.18
N LYS A 340 -8.75 -12.72 -14.14
CA LYS A 340 -7.59 -13.61 -13.92
C LYS A 340 -6.66 -13.63 -15.14
N PHE A 341 -6.08 -12.48 -15.46
CA PHE A 341 -5.08 -12.35 -16.52
C PHE A 341 -3.99 -13.41 -16.38
N ALA A 342 -3.66 -14.06 -17.48
CA ALA A 342 -2.57 -15.01 -17.56
C ALA A 342 -1.66 -14.61 -18.72
N TYR A 343 -0.38 -14.39 -18.44
CA TYR A 343 0.64 -14.32 -19.47
C TYR A 343 1.03 -15.74 -19.87
N ASP A 344 0.96 -16.05 -21.16
CA ASP A 344 1.12 -17.41 -21.65
C ASP A 344 1.80 -17.44 -23.03
N LEU A 345 2.20 -18.64 -23.46
CA LEU A 345 2.83 -18.89 -24.74
C LEU A 345 2.00 -19.83 -25.61
N TRP A 346 1.96 -19.53 -26.91
CA TRP A 346 1.33 -20.36 -27.93
C TRP A 346 2.28 -20.57 -29.11
N GLY A 347 2.22 -21.75 -29.72
CA GLY A 347 3.03 -22.08 -30.89
C GLY A 347 3.41 -23.55 -30.96
N ASP A 348 3.87 -24.00 -32.11
CA ASP A 348 4.35 -25.38 -32.29
C ASP A 348 5.51 -25.69 -31.35
N ALA A 349 6.39 -24.71 -31.08
CA ALA A 349 7.54 -24.90 -30.22
C ALA A 349 7.17 -25.33 -28.79
N VAL A 350 6.08 -24.78 -28.24
CA VAL A 350 5.54 -25.16 -26.93
C VAL A 350 5.04 -26.61 -26.94
N ASN A 351 4.30 -26.99 -27.98
CA ASN A 351 3.78 -28.35 -28.13
C ASN A 351 4.91 -29.37 -28.25
N VAL A 352 5.93 -29.09 -29.06
CA VAL A 352 7.08 -29.99 -29.22
C VAL A 352 7.85 -30.13 -27.92
N ALA A 353 8.07 -29.05 -27.15
CA ALA A 353 8.74 -29.12 -25.85
C ALA A 353 7.98 -30.05 -24.87
N SER A 354 6.66 -29.88 -24.76
CA SER A 354 5.81 -30.75 -23.95
C SER A 354 5.85 -32.21 -24.43
N ARG A 355 5.99 -32.45 -25.73
CA ARG A 355 6.16 -33.81 -26.28
C ARG A 355 7.53 -34.40 -25.99
N MET A 356 8.60 -33.60 -26.02
CA MET A 356 9.94 -34.02 -25.61
C MET A 356 9.94 -34.48 -24.16
N GLU A 357 9.23 -33.77 -23.28
CA GLU A 357 9.09 -34.13 -21.86
C GLU A 357 8.30 -35.43 -21.71
N SER A 358 7.07 -35.46 -22.22
CA SER A 358 6.13 -36.58 -21.97
C SER A 358 6.58 -37.92 -22.56
N HIS A 359 7.41 -37.91 -23.61
CA HIS A 359 8.03 -39.12 -24.17
C HIS A 359 9.43 -39.39 -23.59
N GLY A 360 9.95 -38.51 -22.73
CA GLY A 360 11.25 -38.67 -22.10
C GLY A 360 11.25 -39.77 -21.04
N ASP A 361 12.42 -40.39 -20.86
CA ASP A 361 12.62 -41.30 -19.74
C ASP A 361 12.89 -40.51 -18.45
N ALA A 362 12.58 -41.11 -17.30
CA ALA A 362 12.89 -40.53 -16.01
C ALA A 362 14.38 -40.16 -15.87
N ASN A 363 14.64 -38.99 -15.28
CA ASN A 363 15.97 -38.40 -15.06
C ASN A 363 16.76 -38.10 -16.34
N LYS A 364 16.10 -37.97 -17.49
CA LYS A 364 16.71 -37.49 -18.73
C LYS A 364 16.21 -36.09 -19.09
N VAL A 365 17.13 -35.33 -19.70
CA VAL A 365 16.81 -34.11 -20.45
C VAL A 365 16.72 -34.46 -21.92
N MET A 366 15.51 -34.43 -22.46
CA MET A 366 15.23 -34.65 -23.87
C MET A 366 15.26 -33.30 -24.61
N VAL A 367 15.94 -33.26 -25.75
CA VAL A 367 16.01 -32.07 -26.59
C VAL A 367 15.60 -32.40 -28.02
N SER A 368 14.87 -31.48 -28.63
CA SER A 368 14.54 -31.51 -30.06
C SER A 368 15.78 -31.30 -30.95
N ASP A 369 15.67 -31.63 -32.23
CA ASP A 369 16.73 -31.36 -33.21
C ASP A 369 17.00 -29.85 -33.39
N SER A 370 15.96 -29.00 -33.30
CA SER A 370 16.14 -27.54 -33.38
C SER A 370 16.92 -27.00 -32.18
N THR A 371 16.66 -27.49 -30.96
CA THR A 371 17.49 -27.14 -29.80
C THR A 371 18.93 -27.63 -29.99
N ARG A 372 19.12 -28.88 -30.44
CA ARG A 372 20.46 -29.44 -30.68
C ARG A 372 21.30 -28.57 -31.62
N ALA A 373 20.70 -28.07 -32.70
CA ALA A 373 21.40 -27.22 -33.67
C ALA A 373 21.95 -25.92 -33.05
N LEU A 374 21.34 -25.43 -31.97
CA LEU A 374 21.72 -24.20 -31.28
C LEU A 374 22.75 -24.40 -30.16
N LEU A 375 23.05 -25.63 -29.75
CA LEU A 375 23.93 -25.92 -28.59
C LEU A 375 25.43 -25.90 -28.93
N GLY A 376 25.82 -25.48 -30.13
CA GLY A 376 27.22 -25.22 -30.52
C GLY A 376 28.20 -26.39 -30.41
N GLY A 377 27.74 -27.61 -30.11
CA GLY A 377 28.58 -28.77 -29.82
C GLY A 377 29.18 -28.82 -28.41
N HIS A 378 28.84 -27.88 -27.52
CA HIS A 378 29.32 -27.84 -26.12
C HIS A 378 28.72 -28.95 -25.24
N TYR A 379 27.58 -29.51 -25.66
CA TYR A 379 26.88 -30.55 -24.92
C TYR A 379 26.93 -31.89 -25.66
N ALA A 380 27.33 -32.94 -24.95
CA ALA A 380 27.31 -34.29 -25.48
C ALA A 380 25.88 -34.84 -25.49
N LEU A 381 25.33 -35.06 -26.68
CA LEU A 381 23.99 -35.62 -26.87
C LEU A 381 24.04 -37.08 -27.33
N ARG A 382 23.00 -37.85 -27.01
CA ARG A 382 22.76 -39.20 -27.50
C ARG A 382 21.55 -39.18 -28.43
N ASP A 383 21.67 -39.85 -29.57
CA ASP A 383 20.56 -40.12 -30.48
C ASP A 383 19.61 -41.14 -29.83
N GLU A 384 18.36 -40.76 -29.63
CA GLU A 384 17.29 -41.59 -29.05
C GLU A 384 16.28 -42.08 -30.12
N GLY A 385 16.61 -41.87 -31.40
CA GLY A 385 15.87 -42.28 -32.58
C GLY A 385 14.68 -41.40 -32.94
N LEU A 386 14.00 -41.80 -34.02
CA LEU A 386 12.74 -41.22 -34.45
C LEU A 386 11.59 -41.77 -33.60
N ARG A 387 10.71 -40.89 -33.13
CA ARG A 387 9.44 -41.26 -32.50
C ARG A 387 8.31 -40.49 -33.15
N ASP A 388 7.14 -41.13 -33.25
CA ASP A 388 6.00 -40.50 -33.89
C ASP A 388 5.32 -39.51 -32.95
N LEU A 389 5.26 -38.24 -33.35
CA LEU A 389 4.59 -37.18 -32.60
C LEU A 389 3.24 -36.88 -33.20
N LYS A 390 2.20 -36.94 -32.37
CA LYS A 390 0.83 -36.58 -32.75
C LYS A 390 0.79 -35.19 -33.40
N GLY A 391 0.40 -35.14 -34.66
CA GLY A 391 0.25 -33.90 -35.45
C GLY A 391 1.51 -33.43 -36.18
N LYS A 392 2.67 -34.09 -35.99
CA LYS A 392 3.94 -33.73 -36.63
C LYS A 392 4.58 -34.88 -37.40
N GLY A 393 4.27 -36.13 -37.03
CA GLY A 393 4.87 -37.32 -37.63
C GLY A 393 6.21 -37.70 -36.98
N PRO A 394 7.04 -38.50 -37.67
CA PRO A 394 8.34 -38.93 -37.18
C PRO A 394 9.25 -37.75 -36.83
N THR A 395 9.60 -37.63 -35.55
CA THR A 395 10.43 -36.55 -35.02
C THR A 395 11.66 -37.15 -34.34
N GLN A 396 12.83 -36.54 -34.56
CA GLN A 396 14.09 -36.97 -33.97
C GLN A 396 14.19 -36.55 -32.51
N PHE A 397 14.60 -37.47 -31.63
CA PHE A 397 14.83 -37.21 -30.21
C PHE A 397 16.31 -37.32 -29.87
N TRP A 398 16.77 -36.39 -29.03
CA TRP A 398 18.10 -36.40 -28.45
C TRP A 398 18.00 -36.37 -26.94
N SER A 399 18.89 -37.07 -26.24
CA SER A 399 19.03 -36.94 -24.78
C SER A 399 20.38 -36.38 -24.41
N LEU A 400 20.43 -35.56 -23.36
CA LEU A 400 21.69 -35.09 -22.80
C LEU A 400 22.43 -36.27 -22.15
N LYS A 401 23.70 -36.48 -22.52
CA LYS A 401 24.55 -37.45 -21.82
C LYS A 401 24.92 -36.90 -20.44
N PRO A 402 25.01 -37.76 -19.40
CA PRO A 402 25.52 -37.34 -18.10
C PRO A 402 26.90 -36.70 -18.27
N GLN A 403 27.06 -35.45 -17.88
CA GLN A 403 28.39 -34.84 -17.81
C GLN A 403 29.15 -35.53 -16.67
N THR A 404 30.16 -36.33 -17.00
CA THR A 404 31.18 -36.74 -16.04
C THR A 404 31.84 -35.47 -15.50
N ALA A 405 32.05 -35.39 -14.18
CA ALA A 405 32.42 -34.19 -13.41
C ALA A 405 33.76 -33.50 -13.77
N ASP A 406 34.33 -33.75 -14.95
CA ASP A 406 35.55 -33.13 -15.46
C ASP A 406 35.27 -32.30 -16.72
N VAL A 407 34.64 -31.15 -16.55
CA VAL A 407 34.90 -30.00 -17.43
C VAL A 407 35.05 -28.76 -16.54
N LYS A 408 36.30 -28.46 -16.20
CA LYS A 408 36.71 -27.15 -15.70
C LYS A 408 36.39 -26.08 -16.75
N GLY A 409 35.74 -25.00 -16.33
CA GLY A 409 35.81 -23.72 -17.03
C GLY A 409 34.52 -23.25 -17.67
N ALA A 410 33.61 -22.71 -16.87
CA ALA A 410 32.75 -21.60 -17.28
C ALA A 410 32.58 -20.68 -16.07
N THR A 411 33.66 -20.00 -15.70
CA THR A 411 33.61 -18.75 -14.96
C THR A 411 33.35 -17.63 -15.96
N CYS A 412 32.21 -16.96 -15.84
CA CYS A 412 32.13 -15.50 -15.80
C CYS A 412 30.78 -15.10 -15.23
#